data_AF-A0A8S3FKI9-F1
#
_entry.id   AF-A0A8S3FKI9-F1
#
_cell.length_a   1.000
_cell.length_b   1.000
_cell.length_c   1.000
_cell.angle_alpha   90.00
_cell.angle_beta   90.00
_cell.angle_gamma   90.00
#
_symmetry.space_group_name_H-M   'P 1'
#
loop_
_entity.id
_entity.type
_entity.pdbx_description
1 polymer ?
#
loop_
_entity_poly.entity_id
_entity_poly.type
_entity_poly.pdbx_seq_one_letter_code
_entity_poly.pdbx_strand_id
1 'polypeptide(L)'
;AKNVNKTTPQTLSNLCLKINVKLGGVNNILVPSVRPISVFREPVIFIGADVTHPPAGDRSKPSIAAVVGSMDAHPSRYAATVRIQMHRHEVIAELSTMVRELLIQFYKSTRFKPARIILYRDGVSEGQFSHVLAHELMAVREACVRLEASYQPGITFIVVQKRHHTRLFCSDKKEQLI
;
A
#
# COMPACT_ATOMS: atom_id res chain seq x y z
N ALA A 1 -14.70 23.15 15.94
CA ALA A 1 -13.64 23.66 16.84
C ALA A 1 -13.43 22.85 18.14
N LYS A 2 -14.11 21.70 18.37
CA LYS A 2 -14.04 20.99 19.68
C LYS A 2 -12.61 20.66 20.15
N ASN A 3 -11.77 20.12 19.27
CA ASN A 3 -10.37 19.75 19.59
C ASN A 3 -9.37 20.92 19.57
N VAL A 4 -9.83 22.12 19.18
CA VAL A 4 -9.04 23.36 19.23
C VAL A 4 -9.32 24.08 20.55
N ASN A 5 -10.59 24.16 20.93
CA ASN A 5 -11.01 24.86 22.15
C ASN A 5 -10.68 24.06 23.42
N LYS A 6 -10.66 22.72 23.34
CA LYS A 6 -10.22 21.85 24.43
C LYS A 6 -9.19 20.86 23.89
N THR A 7 -7.93 21.15 24.16
CA THR A 7 -6.81 20.32 23.75
C THR A 7 -6.48 19.28 24.83
N THR A 8 -5.92 18.15 24.41
CA THR A 8 -5.29 17.18 25.31
C THR A 8 -3.88 16.89 24.80
N PRO A 9 -2.90 16.61 25.69
CA PRO A 9 -1.55 16.27 25.27
C PRO A 9 -1.51 15.13 24.25
N GLN A 10 -2.35 14.09 24.43
CA GLN A 10 -2.46 12.98 23.50
C GLN A 10 -2.95 13.42 22.10
N THR A 11 -3.96 14.28 22.04
CA THR A 11 -4.49 14.79 20.76
C THR A 11 -3.45 15.63 20.04
N LEU A 12 -2.74 16.49 20.77
CA LEU A 12 -1.68 17.32 20.21
C LEU A 12 -0.50 16.48 19.71
N SER A 13 -0.09 15.47 20.48
CA SER A 13 0.95 14.52 20.05
C SER A 13 0.57 13.83 18.73
N ASN A 14 -0.65 13.29 18.64
CA ASN A 14 -1.16 12.67 17.41
C ASN A 14 -1.24 13.66 16.23
N LEU A 15 -1.54 14.93 16.50
CA LEU A 15 -1.53 15.98 15.49
C LEU A 15 -0.12 16.26 14.99
N CYS A 16 0.87 16.34 15.90
CA CYS A 16 2.29 16.50 15.56
C CYS A 16 2.81 15.36 14.69
N LEU A 17 2.39 14.10 14.96
CA LEU A 17 2.73 12.95 14.11
C LEU A 17 2.30 13.15 12.66
N LYS A 18 1.13 13.76 12.43
CA LYS A 18 0.59 14.05 11.09
C LYS A 18 1.28 15.25 10.45
N ILE A 19 1.58 16.29 11.23
CA ILE A 19 2.27 17.49 10.75
C ILE A 19 3.68 17.11 10.28
N ASN A 20 4.44 16.37 11.09
CA ASN A 20 5.81 15.95 10.75
C ASN A 20 5.86 15.19 9.42
N VAL A 21 4.98 14.20 9.23
CA VAL A 21 4.92 13.41 7.99
C VAL A 21 4.53 14.26 6.78
N LYS A 22 3.57 15.19 6.94
CA LYS A 22 3.16 16.10 5.85
C LYS A 22 4.27 17.06 5.42
N LEU A 23 5.18 17.40 6.34
CA LEU A 23 6.36 18.22 6.06
C LEU A 23 7.57 17.38 5.62
N GLY A 24 7.39 16.07 5.38
CA GLY A 24 8.42 15.17 4.87
C GLY A 24 9.32 14.55 5.94
N GLY A 25 9.03 14.78 7.22
CA GLY A 25 9.74 14.17 8.34
C GLY A 25 9.43 12.68 8.53
N VAL A 26 10.33 11.99 9.23
CA VAL A 26 10.21 10.58 9.59
C VAL A 26 9.94 10.49 11.10
N ASN A 27 8.81 9.90 11.50
CA ASN A 27 8.44 9.79 12.91
C ASN A 27 9.26 8.72 13.66
N ASN A 28 9.40 7.54 13.04
CA ASN A 28 10.16 6.41 13.55
C ASN A 28 10.48 5.47 12.39
N ILE A 29 11.42 4.54 12.64
CA ILE A 29 11.82 3.50 11.71
C ILE A 29 11.84 2.16 12.44
N LEU A 30 11.69 1.06 11.69
CA LEU A 30 11.97 -0.27 12.23
C LEU A 30 13.44 -0.36 12.62
N VAL A 31 13.72 -0.95 13.79
CA VAL A 31 15.09 -1.19 14.25
C VAL A 31 15.81 -2.02 13.18
N PRO A 32 16.90 -1.53 12.57
CA PRO A 32 17.48 -2.18 11.39
C PRO A 32 17.87 -3.64 11.58
N SER A 33 18.30 -4.02 12.80
CA SER A 33 18.74 -5.38 13.16
C SER A 33 17.63 -6.42 13.27
N VAL A 34 16.36 -6.00 13.46
CA VAL A 34 15.22 -6.93 13.55
C VAL A 34 14.50 -7.11 12.21
N ARG A 35 14.92 -6.39 11.17
CA ARG A 35 14.31 -6.50 9.85
C ARG A 35 14.66 -7.85 9.22
N PRO A 36 13.72 -8.48 8.48
CA PRO A 36 14.02 -9.69 7.72
C PRO A 36 15.16 -9.45 6.72
N ILE A 37 16.34 -10.02 7.01
CA ILE A 37 17.55 -9.81 6.20
C ILE A 37 17.31 -10.24 4.75
N SER A 38 16.56 -11.33 4.53
CA SER A 38 16.24 -11.85 3.19
C SER A 38 15.53 -10.84 2.28
N VAL A 39 14.74 -9.92 2.84
CA VAL A 39 13.97 -8.92 2.09
C VAL A 39 14.76 -7.63 1.92
N PHE A 40 15.40 -7.17 2.99
CA PHE A 40 16.06 -5.86 3.05
C PHE A 40 17.53 -5.84 2.59
N ARG A 41 18.11 -7.00 2.24
CA ARG A 41 19.51 -7.10 1.74
C ARG A 41 19.71 -6.42 0.39
N GLU A 42 18.67 -6.33 -0.42
CA GLU A 42 18.70 -5.62 -1.70
C GLU A 42 17.58 -4.57 -1.73
N PRO A 43 17.67 -3.57 -2.61
CA PRO A 43 16.62 -2.55 -2.72
C PRO A 43 15.26 -3.19 -2.97
N VAL A 44 14.28 -2.80 -2.17
CA VAL A 44 12.90 -3.32 -2.22
C VAL A 44 11.94 -2.14 -2.16
N ILE A 45 10.88 -2.20 -2.97
CA ILE A 45 9.75 -1.27 -2.88
C ILE A 45 8.53 -2.00 -2.33
N PHE A 46 7.90 -1.41 -1.32
CA PHE A 46 6.62 -1.86 -0.78
C PHE A 46 5.52 -1.04 -1.41
N ILE A 47 4.55 -1.72 -2.02
CA ILE A 47 3.41 -1.12 -2.70
C ILE A 47 2.13 -1.49 -1.95
N GLY A 48 1.27 -0.50 -1.70
CA GLY A 48 -0.08 -0.70 -1.21
C GLY A 48 -1.09 -0.29 -2.29
N ALA A 49 -2.08 -1.12 -2.55
CA ALA A 49 -3.10 -0.87 -3.57
C ALA A 49 -4.51 -1.13 -3.02
N ASP A 50 -5.43 -0.22 -3.31
CA ASP A 50 -6.84 -0.31 -2.90
C ASP A 50 -7.76 0.27 -3.98
N VAL A 51 -8.99 -0.24 -4.04
CA VAL A 51 -10.08 0.32 -4.84
C VAL A 51 -11.25 0.62 -3.92
N THR A 52 -11.66 1.89 -3.90
CA THR A 52 -12.85 2.33 -3.19
C THR A 52 -14.01 2.47 -4.17
N HIS A 53 -15.12 1.79 -3.88
CA HIS A 53 -16.35 1.89 -4.65
C HIS A 53 -17.34 2.91 -4.06
N PRO A 54 -18.24 3.45 -4.89
CA PRO A 54 -19.38 4.22 -4.42
C PRO A 54 -20.29 3.43 -3.46
N PRO A 55 -21.11 4.12 -2.64
CA PRO A 55 -22.10 3.49 -1.78
C PRO A 55 -23.07 2.55 -2.52
N ALA A 56 -23.70 1.64 -1.77
CA ALA A 56 -24.77 0.80 -2.30
C ALA A 56 -25.92 1.66 -2.88
N GLY A 57 -26.45 1.24 -4.03
CA GLY A 57 -27.52 1.95 -4.73
C GLY A 57 -27.05 3.03 -5.71
N ASP A 58 -25.79 3.48 -5.63
CA ASP A 58 -25.20 4.37 -6.63
C ASP A 58 -24.93 3.57 -7.93
N ARG A 59 -25.22 4.18 -9.08
CA ARG A 59 -25.10 3.56 -10.42
C ARG A 59 -24.20 4.33 -11.38
N SER A 60 -23.69 5.50 -10.99
CA SER A 60 -23.03 6.42 -11.91
C SER A 60 -21.66 6.87 -11.44
N LYS A 61 -21.42 6.94 -10.13
CA LYS A 61 -20.12 7.39 -9.62
C LYS A 61 -19.04 6.38 -9.98
N PRO A 62 -17.84 6.85 -10.34
CA PRO A 62 -16.75 5.96 -10.66
C PRO A 62 -16.17 5.29 -9.40
N SER A 63 -15.40 4.23 -9.60
CA SER A 63 -14.52 3.71 -8.54
C SER A 63 -13.22 4.50 -8.52
N ILE A 64 -12.54 4.54 -7.39
CA ILE A 64 -11.25 5.23 -7.24
C ILE A 64 -10.20 4.19 -6.88
N ALA A 65 -9.16 4.06 -7.70
CA ALA A 65 -8.00 3.24 -7.41
C ALA A 65 -6.87 4.11 -6.85
N ALA A 66 -6.25 3.65 -5.78
CA ALA A 66 -5.09 4.30 -5.17
C ALA A 66 -3.95 3.29 -5.03
N VAL A 67 -2.75 3.71 -5.45
CA VAL A 67 -1.53 2.90 -5.32
C VAL A 67 -0.44 3.78 -4.70
N VAL A 68 0.14 3.30 -3.62
CA VAL A 68 1.24 3.96 -2.91
C VAL A 68 2.50 3.12 -2.97
N GLY A 69 3.68 3.76 -2.95
CA GLY A 69 4.97 3.08 -2.93
C GLY A 69 5.89 3.68 -1.87
N SER A 70 6.65 2.84 -1.16
CA SER A 70 7.70 3.29 -0.23
C SER A 70 8.80 4.03 -0.98
N MET A 71 9.40 5.08 -0.40
CA MET A 71 10.37 5.96 -1.07
C MET A 71 11.75 5.98 -0.38
N ASP A 72 11.96 5.10 0.60
CA ASP A 72 13.20 4.93 1.34
C ASP A 72 13.42 3.47 1.75
N ALA A 73 14.61 3.15 2.27
CA ALA A 73 14.95 1.79 2.74
C ALA A 73 14.40 1.46 4.14
N HIS A 74 13.85 2.43 4.86
CA HIS A 74 13.21 2.25 6.18
C HIS A 74 11.72 1.95 6.09
N PRO A 75 11.24 1.61 4.88
CA PRO A 75 9.98 2.06 4.27
C PRO A 75 9.08 2.93 5.17
N SER A 76 9.49 4.18 5.43
CA SER A 76 8.70 5.13 6.25
C SER A 76 7.96 6.15 5.38
N ARG A 77 8.62 6.72 4.37
CA ARG A 77 8.01 7.68 3.44
C ARG A 77 7.35 6.95 2.29
N TYR A 78 6.17 7.42 1.88
CA TYR A 78 5.43 6.89 0.74
C TYR A 78 5.01 8.00 -0.21
N ALA A 79 5.00 7.70 -1.51
CA ALA A 79 4.34 8.52 -2.52
C ALA A 79 3.06 7.83 -2.99
N ALA A 80 2.12 8.61 -3.52
CA ALA A 80 0.80 8.14 -3.93
C ALA A 80 0.50 8.45 -5.39
N THR A 81 -0.24 7.55 -6.01
CA THR A 81 -0.86 7.69 -7.33
C THR A 81 -2.33 7.35 -7.19
N VAL A 82 -3.20 8.07 -7.89
CA VAL A 82 -4.66 7.89 -7.81
C VAL A 82 -5.26 7.96 -9.21
N ARG A 83 -6.26 7.13 -9.48
CA ARG A 83 -7.00 7.09 -10.75
C ARG A 83 -8.48 6.89 -10.50
N ILE A 84 -9.27 7.50 -11.37
CA ILE A 84 -10.70 7.25 -11.47
C ILE A 84 -10.89 6.13 -12.50
N GLN A 85 -11.73 5.14 -12.19
CA GLN A 85 -12.01 4.04 -13.09
C GLN A 85 -13.49 3.69 -13.12
N MET A 86 -13.86 2.77 -14.02
CA MET A 86 -15.25 2.37 -14.26
C MET A 86 -16.00 2.01 -12.96
N HIS A 87 -17.30 2.31 -12.95
CA HIS A 87 -18.19 2.02 -11.83
C HIS A 87 -18.08 0.55 -11.40
N ARG A 88 -17.81 0.31 -10.12
CA ARG A 88 -17.67 -1.02 -9.49
C ARG A 88 -16.69 -1.97 -10.20
N HIS A 89 -15.68 -1.42 -10.86
CA HIS A 89 -14.59 -2.20 -11.43
C HIS A 89 -13.51 -2.43 -10.38
N GLU A 90 -13.23 -3.69 -10.04
CA GLU A 90 -12.25 -4.06 -8.99
C GLU A 90 -10.81 -4.04 -9.51
N VAL A 91 -10.58 -4.47 -10.75
CA VAL A 91 -9.22 -4.51 -11.33
C VAL A 91 -8.70 -3.08 -11.52
N ILE A 92 -7.51 -2.78 -11.02
CA ILE A 92 -6.90 -1.45 -11.21
C ILE A 92 -6.48 -1.28 -12.67
N ALA A 93 -7.27 -0.52 -13.43
CA ALA A 93 -7.14 -0.43 -14.89
C ALA A 93 -5.79 0.16 -15.34
N GLU A 94 -5.30 1.17 -14.63
CA GLU A 94 -4.05 1.89 -14.98
C GLU A 94 -2.86 1.50 -14.09
N LEU A 95 -2.88 0.29 -13.50
CA LEU A 95 -1.85 -0.14 -12.55
C LEU A 95 -0.43 -0.07 -13.13
N SER A 96 -0.26 -0.42 -14.41
CA SER A 96 1.02 -0.36 -15.12
C SER A 96 1.64 1.04 -15.08
N THR A 97 0.83 2.06 -15.36
CA THR A 97 1.25 3.47 -15.34
C THR A 97 1.55 3.93 -13.90
N MET A 98 0.66 3.60 -12.95
CA MET A 98 0.81 3.97 -11.54
C MET A 98 2.08 3.38 -10.92
N VAL A 99 2.36 2.10 -11.15
CA VAL A 99 3.58 1.43 -10.67
C VAL A 99 4.82 2.01 -11.34
N ARG A 100 4.77 2.30 -12.65
CA ARG A 100 5.88 2.96 -13.35
C ARG A 100 6.23 4.31 -12.74
N GLU A 101 5.23 5.14 -12.43
CA GLU A 101 5.43 6.44 -11.77
C GLU A 101 6.13 6.28 -10.42
N LEU A 102 5.68 5.32 -9.60
CA LEU A 102 6.27 5.02 -8.29
C LEU A 102 7.70 4.49 -8.39
N LEU A 103 8.00 3.62 -9.36
CA LEU A 103 9.35 3.10 -9.59
C LEU A 103 10.32 4.22 -10.01
N ILE A 104 9.89 5.15 -10.86
CA ILE A 104 10.68 6.33 -11.23
C ILE A 104 10.93 7.21 -10.01
N GLN A 105 9.91 7.45 -9.18
CA GLN A 105 10.05 8.25 -7.96
C GLN A 105 10.98 7.58 -6.96
N PHE A 106 10.86 6.27 -6.75
CA PHE A 106 11.75 5.49 -5.90
C PHE A 106 13.21 5.64 -6.34
N TYR A 107 13.49 5.51 -7.64
CA TYR A 107 14.84 5.69 -8.16
C TYR A 107 15.35 7.12 -7.96
N LYS A 108 14.50 8.14 -8.14
CA LYS A 108 14.86 9.54 -7.87
C LYS A 108 15.21 9.76 -6.39
N SER A 109 14.47 9.14 -5.47
CA SER A 109 14.65 9.29 -4.03
C SER A 109 15.81 8.49 -3.45
N THR A 110 16.06 7.29 -3.96
CA THR A 110 17.03 6.34 -3.37
C THR A 110 18.28 6.12 -4.22
N ARG A 111 18.22 6.44 -5.52
CA ARG A 111 19.23 6.07 -6.55
C ARG A 111 19.40 4.56 -6.75
N PHE A 112 18.49 3.74 -6.22
CA PHE A 112 18.48 2.31 -6.41
C PHE A 112 17.28 1.87 -7.25
N LYS A 113 17.48 0.84 -8.08
CA LYS A 113 16.39 0.10 -8.73
C LYS A 113 15.95 -1.02 -7.78
N PRO A 114 14.66 -1.17 -7.47
CA PRO A 114 14.19 -2.28 -6.65
C PRO A 114 14.55 -3.63 -7.28
N ALA A 115 15.24 -4.51 -6.57
CA ALA A 115 15.38 -5.91 -6.95
C ALA A 115 14.10 -6.71 -6.65
N ARG A 116 13.27 -6.20 -5.72
CA ARG A 116 12.01 -6.81 -5.29
C ARG A 116 10.87 -5.80 -5.22
N ILE A 117 9.68 -6.25 -5.60
CA ILE A 117 8.42 -5.52 -5.44
C ILE A 117 7.52 -6.37 -4.53
N ILE A 118 7.11 -5.80 -3.39
CA ILE A 118 6.15 -6.44 -2.48
C ILE A 118 4.85 -5.63 -2.55
N LEU A 119 3.82 -6.21 -3.15
CA LEU A 119 2.53 -5.57 -3.37
C LEU A 119 1.48 -6.14 -2.43
N TYR A 120 0.92 -5.28 -1.58
CA TYR A 120 -0.23 -5.55 -0.73
C TYR A 120 -1.50 -4.97 -1.39
N ARG A 121 -2.40 -5.85 -1.83
CA ARG A 121 -3.67 -5.51 -2.48
C ARG A 121 -4.82 -5.71 -1.49
N ASP A 122 -5.45 -4.62 -1.03
CA ASP A 122 -6.61 -4.69 -0.11
C ASP A 122 -7.90 -5.03 -0.87
N GLY A 123 -8.99 -5.41 -0.20
CA GLY A 123 -10.35 -5.30 -0.75
C GLY A 123 -10.81 -6.34 -1.78
N VAL A 124 -9.96 -7.26 -2.23
CA VAL A 124 -10.36 -8.25 -3.25
C VAL A 124 -11.14 -9.41 -2.60
N SER A 125 -12.26 -9.79 -3.21
CA SER A 125 -13.04 -10.97 -2.82
C SER A 125 -12.42 -12.26 -3.37
N GLU A 126 -12.53 -13.38 -2.63
CA GLU A 126 -11.91 -14.66 -3.01
C GLU A 126 -12.29 -15.11 -4.43
N GLY A 127 -13.55 -14.94 -4.83
CA GLY A 127 -14.03 -15.27 -6.18
C GLY A 127 -13.42 -14.44 -7.31
N GLN A 128 -12.71 -13.35 -7.00
CA GLN A 128 -12.04 -12.48 -7.98
C GLN A 128 -10.51 -12.64 -8.00
N PHE A 129 -9.93 -13.47 -7.12
CA PHE A 129 -8.47 -13.59 -6.97
C PHE A 129 -7.76 -13.90 -8.28
N SER A 130 -8.20 -14.94 -8.99
CA SER A 130 -7.56 -15.35 -10.24
C SER A 130 -7.62 -14.25 -11.31
N HIS A 131 -8.75 -13.56 -11.41
CA HIS A 131 -8.95 -12.49 -12.38
C HIS A 131 -8.09 -11.27 -12.06
N VAL A 132 -8.12 -10.81 -10.80
CA VAL A 132 -7.31 -9.66 -10.34
C VAL A 132 -5.83 -9.97 -10.47
N LEU A 133 -5.38 -11.14 -10.01
CA LEU A 133 -3.97 -11.54 -10.09
C LEU A 133 -3.48 -11.58 -11.54
N ALA A 134 -4.26 -12.18 -12.46
CA ALA A 134 -3.87 -12.29 -13.86
C ALA A 134 -3.66 -10.92 -14.51
N HIS A 135 -4.54 -9.95 -14.27
CA HIS A 135 -4.42 -8.61 -14.84
C HIS A 135 -3.37 -7.75 -14.12
N GLU A 136 -3.41 -7.70 -12.79
CA GLU A 136 -2.57 -6.79 -12.01
C GLU A 136 -1.10 -7.23 -11.98
N LEU A 137 -0.81 -8.54 -11.91
CA LEU A 137 0.57 -9.03 -11.98
C LEU A 137 1.20 -8.73 -13.34
N MET A 138 0.43 -8.89 -14.43
CA MET A 138 0.89 -8.55 -15.77
C MET A 138 1.14 -7.04 -15.91
N ALA A 139 0.28 -6.20 -15.35
CA ALA A 139 0.46 -4.76 -15.33
C ALA A 139 1.74 -4.33 -14.57
N VAL A 140 2.04 -4.96 -13.42
CA VAL A 140 3.28 -4.70 -12.68
C VAL A 140 4.50 -5.09 -13.51
N ARG A 141 4.48 -6.26 -14.16
CA ARG A 141 5.57 -6.71 -15.04
C ARG A 141 5.77 -5.77 -16.22
N GLU A 142 4.67 -5.34 -16.84
CA GLU A 142 4.69 -4.39 -17.94
C GLU A 142 5.32 -3.06 -17.53
N ALA A 143 4.99 -2.55 -16.34
CA ALA A 143 5.60 -1.34 -15.80
C ALA A 143 7.13 -1.44 -15.71
N CYS A 144 7.65 -2.60 -15.30
CA CYS A 144 9.09 -2.86 -15.24
C CYS A 144 9.73 -2.90 -16.64
N VAL A 145 9.15 -3.68 -17.57
CA VAL A 145 9.67 -3.80 -18.94
C VAL A 145 9.63 -2.47 -19.71
N ARG A 146 8.60 -1.65 -19.48
CA ARG A 146 8.49 -0.30 -20.08
C ARG A 146 9.53 0.69 -19.56
N LEU A 147 10.13 0.43 -18.39
CA LEU A 147 11.25 1.23 -17.88
C LEU A 147 12.58 0.78 -18.48
N GLU A 148 12.78 -0.53 -18.59
CA GLU A 148 13.96 -1.16 -19.17
C GLU A 148 13.62 -2.59 -19.58
N ALA A 149 13.92 -2.99 -20.81
CA ALA A 149 13.49 -4.27 -21.37
C ALA A 149 13.94 -5.50 -20.56
N SER A 150 15.12 -5.44 -19.93
CA SER A 150 15.71 -6.50 -19.10
C SER A 150 15.29 -6.44 -17.62
N TYR A 151 14.55 -5.42 -17.20
CA TYR A 151 14.25 -5.21 -15.78
C TYR A 151 13.12 -6.12 -15.32
N GLN A 152 13.49 -7.17 -14.60
CA GLN A 152 12.58 -8.21 -14.11
C GLN A 152 12.78 -8.45 -12.60
N PRO A 153 12.35 -7.50 -11.74
CA PRO A 153 12.45 -7.68 -10.30
C PRO A 153 11.54 -8.82 -9.82
N GLY A 154 11.90 -9.46 -8.71
CA GLY A 154 11.04 -10.45 -8.08
C GLY A 154 9.76 -9.78 -7.54
N ILE A 155 8.58 -10.31 -7.90
CA ILE A 155 7.29 -9.76 -7.47
C ILE A 155 6.63 -10.71 -6.47
N THR A 156 6.27 -10.18 -5.30
CA THR A 156 5.42 -10.86 -4.32
C THR A 156 4.07 -10.15 -4.28
N PHE A 157 3.00 -10.86 -4.62
CA PHE A 157 1.63 -10.34 -4.63
C PHE A 157 0.85 -10.90 -3.44
N ILE A 158 0.38 -10.04 -2.55
CA ILE A 158 -0.28 -10.42 -1.29
C ILE A 158 -1.64 -9.75 -1.26
N VAL A 159 -2.71 -10.56 -1.26
CA VAL A 159 -4.06 -10.05 -1.01
C VAL A 159 -4.26 -9.90 0.50
N VAL A 160 -4.74 -8.73 0.92
CA VAL A 160 -5.06 -8.43 2.32
C VAL A 160 -6.58 -8.36 2.45
N GLN A 161 -7.16 -9.24 3.27
CA GLN A 161 -8.58 -9.23 3.57
C GLN A 161 -8.81 -8.91 5.04
N LYS A 162 -9.41 -7.74 5.32
CA LYS A 162 -9.75 -7.32 6.69
C LYS A 162 -11.20 -7.64 7.08
N ARG A 163 -12.08 -7.78 6.10
CA ARG A 163 -13.53 -7.97 6.30
C ARG A 163 -13.91 -9.40 5.94
N HIS A 164 -13.66 -10.34 6.86
CA HIS A 164 -13.98 -11.77 6.71
C HIS A 164 -14.73 -12.30 7.95
N HIS A 165 -15.13 -13.58 7.90
CA HIS A 165 -15.90 -14.23 8.97
C HIS A 165 -15.06 -15.03 9.96
N THR A 166 -13.77 -15.26 9.70
CA THR A 166 -12.85 -15.90 10.67
C THR A 166 -12.72 -15.05 11.93
N ARG A 167 -12.87 -15.67 13.11
CA ARG A 167 -12.70 -15.06 14.43
C ARG A 167 -11.76 -15.92 15.25
N LEU A 168 -10.83 -15.27 15.95
CA LEU A 168 -9.88 -15.91 16.84
C LEU A 168 -10.17 -15.44 18.27
N PHE A 169 -10.18 -16.36 19.22
CA PHE A 169 -10.40 -16.10 20.63
C PHE A 169 -9.29 -16.75 21.45
N CYS A 170 -8.90 -16.15 22.57
CA CYS A 170 -7.94 -16.73 23.50
C CYS A 170 -8.48 -18.08 24.00
N SER A 171 -7.65 -19.12 24.02
CA SER A 171 -8.07 -20.44 24.54
C SER A 171 -8.17 -20.45 26.06
N ASP A 172 -7.28 -19.72 26.75
CA ASP A 172 -7.34 -19.54 28.19
C ASP A 172 -8.44 -18.54 28.56
N LYS A 173 -9.39 -18.98 29.39
CA LYS A 173 -10.48 -18.15 29.92
C LYS A 173 -9.96 -16.96 30.74
N LYS A 174 -8.79 -17.08 31.37
CA LYS A 174 -8.19 -15.96 32.13
C LYS A 174 -7.79 -14.80 31.22
N GLU A 175 -7.44 -15.08 29.97
CA GLU A 175 -7.08 -14.07 28.97
C GLU A 175 -8.28 -13.52 28.19
N GLN A 176 -9.47 -14.10 28.39
CA GLN A 176 -10.73 -13.63 27.75
C GLN A 176 -11.38 -12.43 28.46
N LEU A 177 -10.90 -12.06 29.65
CA LEU A 177 -11.51 -11.05 30.53
C LEU A 177 -10.92 -9.63 30.40
N ILE A 178 -10.15 -9.35 29.33
CA ILE A 178 -9.58 -8.02 29.05
C ILE A 178 -10.50 -7.25 28.10
#